data_AF-A0A8J8DBC2-F1
#
_entry.id   AF-A0A8J8DBC2-F1
#
_cell.length_a   1.000
_cell.length_b   1.000
_cell.length_c   1.000
_cell.angle_alpha   90.00
_cell.angle_beta   90.00
_cell.angle_gamma   90.00
#
_symmetry.space_group_name_H-M   'P 1'
#
loop_
_entity.id
_entity.type
_entity.pdbx_description
1 polymer ?
#
loop_
_entity_poly.entity_id
_entity_poly.type
_entity_poly.pdbx_seq_one_letter_code
_entity_poly.pdbx_strand_id
1 'polypeptide(L)'
;MEVELRRAQVFFPASLEIQEELLKAGFKVPYDRESGKKTPIPVVVSSRGERRVRRGCLLKARDFEGDGKFTVVPGERSSLELELTERGFLVLRPRPKEYHLEELGFVSVPPRVWGTWASFSLPFSAYERLLDFLTEFRNGEGNGFYTASRGSGGRIEVYAYKGRRGKDLGIPVFGYSLGLHGLTLAEEYFREKAKENGVPKERLRYLKLGLKKRKDTKAGLKVGIVWENGRPVEITLKLSTTEPRVKIQGLYGEVVGKSRGELTRTDDWYIVVHASDFITALETVGKAFGGNPY
;
A
#
# COMPACT_ATOMS: atom_id res chain seq x y z
N MET A 1 -8.15 6.09 17.65
CA MET A 1 -8.98 6.88 16.70
C MET A 1 -9.22 6.06 15.44
N GLU A 2 -10.42 6.06 14.85
CA GLU A 2 -10.69 5.41 13.55
C GLU A 2 -11.15 6.45 12.53
N VAL A 3 -10.65 6.34 11.29
CA VAL A 3 -11.01 7.20 10.16
C VAL A 3 -11.37 6.34 8.96
N GLU A 4 -12.50 6.64 8.31
CA GLU A 4 -12.85 6.00 7.04
C GLU A 4 -11.95 6.53 5.91
N LEU A 5 -11.39 5.61 5.11
CA LEU A 5 -10.51 5.94 4.01
C LEU A 5 -11.31 6.33 2.76
N ARG A 6 -10.80 7.30 1.99
CA ARG A 6 -11.26 7.54 0.61
C ARG A 6 -10.80 6.41 -0.30
N ARG A 7 -9.54 5.98 -0.13
CA ARG A 7 -8.89 4.96 -0.96
C ARG A 7 -7.85 4.19 -0.14
N ALA A 8 -7.74 2.90 -0.42
CA ALA A 8 -6.67 2.03 0.06
C ALA A 8 -6.18 1.15 -1.09
N GLN A 9 -4.87 1.06 -1.28
CA GLN A 9 -4.24 0.22 -2.30
C GLN A 9 -2.98 -0.43 -1.75
N VAL A 10 -2.87 -1.75 -1.84
CA VAL A 10 -1.67 -2.50 -1.47
C VAL A 10 -1.22 -3.35 -2.66
N PHE A 11 -0.01 -3.06 -3.14
CA PHE A 11 0.56 -3.57 -4.38
C PHE A 11 1.47 -4.78 -4.10
N PHE A 12 0.89 -5.91 -3.72
CA PHE A 12 1.66 -7.15 -3.54
C PHE A 12 2.44 -7.64 -4.78
N PRO A 13 2.06 -7.31 -6.04
CA PRO A 13 2.94 -7.52 -7.20
C PRO A 13 4.34 -6.90 -7.07
N ALA A 14 4.50 -5.85 -6.27
CA ALA A 14 5.80 -5.22 -6.06
C ALA A 14 6.77 -6.06 -5.20
N SER A 15 6.33 -7.21 -4.66
CA SER A 15 7.13 -8.12 -3.84
C SER A 15 7.61 -9.33 -4.62
N LEU A 16 8.94 -9.44 -4.73
CA LEU A 16 9.57 -10.65 -5.26
C LEU A 16 9.54 -11.79 -4.25
N GLU A 17 9.48 -11.48 -2.95
CA GLU A 17 9.40 -12.49 -1.90
C GLU A 17 8.13 -13.33 -2.03
N ILE A 18 6.96 -12.68 -2.20
CA ILE A 18 5.68 -13.40 -2.40
C ILE A 18 5.70 -14.16 -3.73
N GLN A 19 6.31 -13.59 -4.77
CA GLN A 19 6.46 -14.28 -6.04
C GLN A 19 7.27 -15.57 -5.90
N GLU A 20 8.40 -15.51 -5.19
CA GLU A 20 9.24 -16.68 -4.94
C GLU A 20 8.52 -17.74 -4.10
N GLU A 21 7.78 -17.33 -3.08
CA GLU A 21 6.97 -18.23 -2.24
C GLU A 21 5.96 -19.03 -3.09
N LEU A 22 5.24 -18.34 -3.99
CA LEU A 22 4.28 -18.99 -4.89
C LEU A 22 4.97 -19.92 -5.89
N LEU A 23 6.12 -19.52 -6.45
CA LEU A 23 6.88 -20.36 -7.37
C LEU A 23 7.36 -21.66 -6.68
N LYS A 24 7.91 -21.55 -5.46
CA LYS A 24 8.33 -22.70 -4.64
C LYS A 24 7.18 -23.65 -4.33
N ALA A 25 5.97 -23.12 -4.16
CA ALA A 25 4.77 -23.91 -3.94
C ALA A 25 4.23 -24.63 -5.18
N GLY A 26 4.71 -24.26 -6.39
CA GLY A 26 4.34 -24.85 -7.67
C GLY A 26 3.41 -24.00 -8.52
N PHE A 27 3.11 -22.76 -8.12
CA PHE A 27 2.30 -21.86 -8.95
C PHE A 27 3.11 -21.32 -10.13
N LYS A 28 2.43 -21.12 -11.26
CA LYS A 28 2.95 -20.45 -12.44
C LYS A 28 2.73 -18.94 -12.35
N VAL A 29 3.68 -18.22 -11.73
CA VAL A 29 3.59 -16.77 -11.42
C VAL A 29 4.61 -15.94 -12.21
N PRO A 30 4.20 -14.76 -12.75
CA PRO A 30 2.82 -14.28 -12.84
C PRO A 30 2.06 -14.92 -14.02
N TYR A 31 2.78 -15.44 -15.00
CA TYR A 31 2.22 -16.02 -16.22
C TYR A 31 3.19 -17.05 -16.81
N ASP A 32 2.68 -18.24 -17.11
CA ASP A 32 3.39 -19.25 -17.88
C ASP A 32 2.91 -19.25 -19.34
N ARG A 33 3.80 -18.83 -20.24
CA ARG A 33 3.64 -18.76 -21.69
C ARG A 33 3.46 -20.13 -22.34
N GLU A 34 3.99 -21.21 -21.76
CA GLU A 34 3.89 -22.56 -22.34
C GLU A 34 2.51 -23.16 -22.09
N SER A 35 2.04 -23.09 -20.84
CA SER A 35 0.72 -23.63 -20.47
C SER A 35 -0.43 -22.61 -20.58
N GLY A 36 -0.13 -21.33 -20.83
CA GLY A 36 -1.10 -20.24 -20.84
C GLY A 36 -1.66 -19.87 -19.45
N LYS A 37 -1.15 -20.46 -18.36
CA LYS A 37 -1.67 -20.26 -17.01
C LYS A 37 -1.27 -18.90 -16.45
N LYS A 38 -2.26 -18.13 -15.99
CA LYS A 38 -2.07 -16.79 -15.38
C LYS A 38 -2.35 -16.84 -13.88
N THR A 39 -1.31 -16.54 -13.10
CA THR A 39 -1.36 -16.40 -11.63
C THR A 39 -0.72 -15.08 -11.19
N PRO A 40 -1.26 -13.92 -11.62
CA PRO A 40 -0.77 -12.63 -11.14
C PRO A 40 -0.98 -12.49 -9.63
N ILE A 41 -0.02 -11.89 -8.94
CA ILE A 41 -0.21 -11.53 -7.53
C ILE A 41 -1.26 -10.40 -7.48
N PRO A 42 -2.24 -10.42 -6.57
CA PRO A 42 -3.30 -9.43 -6.57
C PRO A 42 -2.87 -8.10 -5.95
N VAL A 43 -3.39 -6.99 -6.48
CA VAL A 43 -3.46 -5.72 -5.76
C VAL A 43 -4.74 -5.71 -4.94
N VAL A 44 -4.65 -5.39 -3.65
CA VAL A 44 -5.84 -5.19 -2.81
C VAL A 44 -6.25 -3.74 -2.92
N VAL A 45 -7.49 -3.49 -3.32
CA VAL A 45 -7.99 -2.14 -3.62
C VAL A 45 -9.32 -1.92 -2.93
N SER A 46 -9.46 -0.79 -2.26
CA SER A 46 -10.73 -0.28 -1.73
C SER A 46 -10.86 1.20 -2.11
N SER A 47 -12.03 1.60 -2.62
CA SER A 47 -12.31 2.99 -2.98
C SER A 47 -13.74 3.37 -2.60
N ARG A 48 -13.90 4.43 -1.82
CA ARG A 48 -15.22 4.93 -1.40
C ARG A 48 -16.07 5.40 -2.58
N GLY A 49 -15.42 5.95 -3.61
CA GLY A 49 -16.10 6.32 -4.85
C GLY A 49 -16.13 5.16 -5.83
N GLU A 50 -17.14 5.15 -6.69
CA GLU A 50 -17.26 4.24 -7.82
C GLU A 50 -15.99 4.26 -8.68
N ARG A 51 -15.57 3.09 -9.16
CA ARG A 51 -14.43 2.95 -10.06
C ARG A 51 -14.80 2.19 -11.31
N ARG A 52 -14.54 2.81 -12.46
CA ARG A 52 -14.55 2.12 -13.76
C ARG A 52 -13.21 1.42 -13.95
N VAL A 53 -13.21 0.09 -13.88
CA VAL A 53 -12.03 -0.77 -14.03
C VAL A 53 -12.16 -1.58 -15.32
N ARG A 54 -11.04 -1.89 -15.99
CA ARG A 54 -11.10 -2.81 -17.13
C ARG A 54 -11.47 -4.20 -16.63
N ARG A 55 -12.42 -4.86 -17.28
CA ARG A 55 -12.91 -6.19 -16.84
C ARG A 55 -11.78 -7.20 -16.70
N GLY A 56 -10.86 -7.23 -17.67
CA GLY A 56 -9.70 -8.13 -17.66
C GLY A 56 -8.66 -7.84 -16.56
N CYS A 57 -8.77 -6.73 -15.85
CA CYS A 57 -7.93 -6.42 -14.69
C CYS A 57 -8.56 -6.89 -13.37
N LEU A 58 -9.82 -7.31 -13.34
CA LEU A 58 -10.43 -7.81 -12.11
C LEU A 58 -10.11 -9.30 -11.95
N LEU A 59 -9.41 -9.65 -10.87
CA LEU A 59 -8.94 -11.03 -10.62
C LEU A 59 -9.99 -11.91 -9.97
N LYS A 60 -10.87 -11.30 -9.18
CA LYS A 60 -12.05 -11.90 -8.59
C LYS A 60 -13.12 -10.84 -8.59
N ALA A 61 -14.10 -10.98 -9.47
CA ALA A 61 -15.23 -10.06 -9.55
C ALA A 61 -16.39 -10.66 -8.76
N ARG A 62 -17.06 -9.85 -7.93
CA ARG A 62 -18.49 -10.06 -7.69
C ARG A 62 -19.21 -9.74 -9.00
N ASP A 63 -20.47 -10.15 -9.16
CA ASP A 63 -21.25 -9.78 -10.34
C ASP A 63 -21.48 -8.27 -10.34
N PHE A 64 -20.58 -7.55 -10.99
CA PHE A 64 -20.58 -6.10 -11.14
C PHE A 64 -21.10 -5.75 -12.53
N GLU A 65 -21.85 -4.66 -12.64
CA GLU A 65 -22.37 -4.16 -13.91
C GLU A 65 -21.23 -3.73 -14.85
N GLY A 66 -21.42 -3.92 -16.16
CA GLY A 66 -20.39 -3.57 -17.13
C GLY A 66 -20.81 -3.69 -18.59
N ASP A 67 -20.05 -3.01 -19.45
CA ASP A 67 -20.26 -2.94 -20.91
C ASP A 67 -19.49 -4.03 -21.69
N GLY A 68 -19.00 -5.06 -20.98
CA GLY A 68 -18.15 -6.12 -21.53
C GLY A 68 -16.65 -5.78 -21.55
N LYS A 69 -16.28 -4.50 -21.68
CA LYS A 69 -14.88 -4.03 -21.65
C LYS A 69 -14.48 -3.46 -20.30
N PHE A 70 -15.39 -2.72 -19.69
CA PHE A 70 -15.26 -2.11 -18.38
C PHE A 70 -16.31 -2.67 -17.43
N THR A 71 -15.92 -2.69 -16.17
CA THR A 71 -16.76 -3.06 -15.05
C THR A 71 -16.80 -1.88 -14.09
N VAL A 72 -18.00 -1.58 -13.61
CA VAL A 72 -18.25 -0.53 -12.62
C VAL A 72 -18.21 -1.19 -11.25
N VAL A 73 -17.13 -0.93 -10.51
CA VAL A 73 -17.00 -1.36 -9.13
C VAL A 73 -17.69 -0.30 -8.25
N PRO A 74 -18.71 -0.67 -7.46
CA PRO A 74 -19.41 0.28 -6.59
C PRO A 74 -18.47 0.82 -5.51
N GLY A 75 -18.96 1.82 -4.76
CA GLY A 75 -18.23 2.34 -3.61
C GLY A 75 -17.96 1.24 -2.57
N GLU A 76 -16.72 1.16 -2.11
CA GLU A 76 -16.20 0.20 -1.15
C GLU A 76 -15.68 0.90 0.10
N ARG A 77 -15.78 0.22 1.24
CA ARG A 77 -15.39 0.76 2.53
C ARG A 77 -14.08 0.19 3.04
N SER A 78 -13.21 1.07 3.52
CA SER A 78 -12.04 0.73 4.31
C SER A 78 -11.84 1.77 5.39
N SER A 79 -11.17 1.40 6.49
CA SER A 79 -10.82 2.33 7.55
C SER A 79 -9.35 2.26 7.90
N LEU A 80 -8.88 3.29 8.58
CA LEU A 80 -7.57 3.36 9.20
C LEU A 80 -7.78 3.62 10.68
N GLU A 81 -7.41 2.64 11.49
CA GLU A 81 -7.31 2.81 12.92
C GLU A 81 -5.93 3.37 13.27
N LEU A 82 -5.91 4.33 14.18
CA LEU A 82 -4.74 4.98 14.72
C LEU A 82 -4.70 4.73 16.22
N GLU A 83 -3.64 4.06 16.66
CA GLU A 83 -3.39 3.75 18.07
C GLU A 83 -2.07 4.40 18.50
N LEU A 84 -2.10 5.12 19.63
CA LEU A 84 -0.92 5.66 20.27
C LEU A 84 -0.42 4.68 21.32
N THR A 85 0.89 4.46 21.33
CA THR A 85 1.55 3.64 22.33
C THR A 85 2.15 4.53 23.41
N GLU A 86 2.30 4.01 24.64
CA GLU A 86 2.96 4.71 25.75
C GLU A 86 4.40 5.16 25.43
N ARG A 87 5.05 4.51 24.45
CA ARG A 87 6.42 4.81 24.00
C ARG A 87 6.49 5.87 22.90
N GLY A 88 5.38 6.56 22.60
CA GLY A 88 5.34 7.63 21.59
C GLY A 88 5.38 7.15 20.15
N PHE A 89 5.00 5.89 19.89
CA PHE A 89 4.76 5.40 18.53
C PHE A 89 3.28 5.50 18.17
N LEU A 90 3.04 5.79 16.90
CA LEU A 90 1.74 5.73 16.25
C LEU A 90 1.66 4.46 15.40
N VAL A 91 0.69 3.61 15.71
CA VAL A 91 0.37 2.41 14.94
C VAL A 91 -0.83 2.72 14.04
N LEU A 92 -0.62 2.63 12.74
CA LEU A 92 -1.62 2.79 11.70
C LEU A 92 -2.08 1.41 11.25
N ARG A 93 -3.35 1.05 11.44
CA ARG A 93 -3.93 -0.24 11.04
C ARG A 93 -4.98 -0.07 9.96
N PRO A 94 -4.61 -0.22 8.67
CA PRO A 94 -5.58 -0.19 7.58
C PRO A 94 -6.43 -1.46 7.61
N ARG A 95 -7.75 -1.30 7.52
CA ARG A 95 -8.73 -2.40 7.53
C ARG A 95 -9.61 -2.32 6.28
N PRO A 96 -9.33 -3.11 5.23
CA PRO A 96 -10.24 -3.22 4.09
C PRO A 96 -11.50 -4.00 4.50
N LYS A 97 -12.66 -3.34 4.52
CA LYS A 97 -13.95 -3.98 4.89
C LYS A 97 -14.65 -4.50 3.63
N GLU A 98 -14.71 -3.66 2.60
CA GLU A 98 -15.08 -4.02 1.24
C GLU A 98 -13.92 -3.60 0.33
N TYR A 99 -13.61 -4.48 -0.62
CA TYR A 99 -12.47 -4.34 -1.50
C TYR A 99 -12.64 -5.29 -2.69
N HIS A 100 -11.83 -5.05 -3.71
CA HIS A 100 -11.69 -5.93 -4.86
C HIS A 100 -10.20 -6.21 -5.11
N LEU A 101 -9.96 -7.19 -5.99
CA LEU A 101 -8.62 -7.58 -6.41
C LEU A 101 -8.39 -7.16 -7.86
N GLU A 102 -7.34 -6.36 -8.07
CA GLU A 102 -6.90 -5.95 -9.40
C GLU A 102 -5.60 -6.65 -9.82
N GLU A 103 -5.47 -6.98 -11.09
CA GLU A 103 -4.21 -7.28 -11.77
C GLU A 103 -3.62 -5.97 -12.28
N LEU A 104 -2.48 -5.58 -11.73
CA LEU A 104 -1.60 -4.66 -12.42
C LEU A 104 -0.83 -5.47 -13.46
N GLY A 105 -1.04 -5.17 -14.74
CA GLY A 105 -0.36 -5.82 -15.86
C GLY A 105 1.16 -5.79 -15.69
N PHE A 106 1.70 -6.81 -15.03
CA PHE A 106 3.06 -6.87 -14.46
C PHE A 106 4.16 -6.68 -15.51
N VAL A 107 3.81 -6.92 -16.78
CA VAL A 107 4.68 -6.71 -17.94
C VAL A 107 5.03 -5.23 -18.20
N SER A 108 4.29 -4.28 -17.61
CA SER A 108 4.44 -2.85 -17.91
C SER A 108 5.34 -2.06 -16.93
N VAL A 109 5.47 -2.51 -15.67
CA VAL A 109 6.32 -1.82 -14.67
C VAL A 109 7.14 -2.83 -13.86
N PRO A 110 8.46 -2.96 -14.14
CA PRO A 110 9.33 -3.91 -13.46
C PRO A 110 9.38 -3.69 -11.93
N PRO A 111 9.47 -4.76 -11.11
CA PRO A 111 9.60 -4.70 -9.63
C PRO A 111 10.66 -3.70 -9.11
N ARG A 112 11.74 -3.51 -9.87
CA ARG A 112 12.82 -2.55 -9.55
C ARG A 112 12.38 -1.07 -9.53
N VAL A 113 11.31 -0.72 -10.24
CA VAL A 113 10.80 0.65 -10.41
C VAL A 113 9.90 1.05 -9.24
N TRP A 114 9.11 0.12 -8.72
CA TRP A 114 8.17 0.35 -7.62
C TRP A 114 8.89 0.90 -6.38
N GLY A 115 8.59 2.13 -5.97
CA GLY A 115 9.04 2.69 -4.70
C GLY A 115 7.99 2.45 -3.63
N THR A 116 6.81 3.04 -3.87
CA THR A 116 5.60 2.85 -3.09
C THR A 116 4.96 1.51 -3.39
N TRP A 117 4.55 0.79 -2.35
CA TRP A 117 3.83 -0.48 -2.48
C TRP A 117 2.61 -0.61 -1.55
N ALA A 118 2.34 0.41 -0.72
CA ALA A 118 1.03 0.62 -0.13
C ALA A 118 0.68 2.12 -0.09
N SER A 119 -0.58 2.44 -0.33
CA SER A 119 -1.10 3.82 -0.39
C SER A 119 -2.47 3.90 0.28
N PHE A 120 -2.65 4.85 1.18
CA PHE A 120 -3.90 5.12 1.88
C PHE A 120 -4.23 6.60 1.77
N SER A 121 -5.49 6.92 1.45
CA SER A 121 -5.97 8.30 1.36
C SER A 121 -7.09 8.52 2.35
N LEU A 122 -6.94 9.51 3.21
CA LEU A 122 -7.95 9.96 4.17
C LEU A 122 -8.65 11.21 3.62
N PRO A 123 -9.94 11.43 3.93
CA PRO A 123 -10.56 12.70 3.62
C PRO A 123 -9.85 13.85 4.33
N PHE A 124 -9.73 15.01 3.68
CA PHE A 124 -9.07 16.16 4.29
C PHE A 124 -9.79 16.66 5.57
N SER A 125 -11.09 16.38 5.71
CA SER A 125 -11.83 16.64 6.96
C SER A 125 -11.28 15.89 8.18
N ALA A 126 -10.40 14.90 8.00
CA ALA A 126 -9.70 14.25 9.10
C ALA A 126 -8.48 15.05 9.61
N TYR A 127 -8.06 16.12 8.91
CA TYR A 127 -6.81 16.84 9.20
C TYR A 127 -6.77 17.43 10.61
N GLU A 128 -7.73 18.30 10.97
CA GLU A 128 -7.77 18.91 12.30
C GLU A 128 -7.90 17.84 13.40
N ARG A 129 -8.76 16.84 13.19
CA ARG A 129 -8.91 15.72 14.13
C ARG A 129 -7.62 14.96 14.36
N LEU A 130 -6.77 14.81 13.34
CA LEU A 130 -5.46 14.16 13.47
C LEU A 130 -4.47 15.05 14.21
N LEU A 131 -4.48 16.37 13.99
CA LEU A 131 -3.65 17.31 14.73
C LEU A 131 -4.03 17.29 16.22
N ASP A 132 -5.32 17.38 16.53
CA ASP A 132 -5.82 17.32 17.91
C ASP A 132 -5.42 16.01 18.58
N PHE A 133 -5.67 14.88 17.90
CA PHE A 133 -5.33 13.54 18.40
C PHE A 133 -3.83 13.37 18.71
N LEU A 134 -2.95 14.09 18.03
CA LEU A 134 -1.50 13.95 18.16
C LEU A 134 -0.84 15.15 18.88
N THR A 135 -1.63 16.10 19.40
CA THR A 135 -1.13 17.38 19.92
C THR A 135 -0.11 17.22 21.05
N GLU A 136 -0.28 16.23 21.92
CA GLU A 136 0.64 15.95 23.04
C GLU A 136 2.04 15.50 22.59
N PHE A 137 2.19 15.07 21.33
CA PHE A 137 3.45 14.61 20.75
C PHE A 137 4.13 15.66 19.87
N ARG A 138 3.64 16.91 19.90
CA ARG A 138 4.29 18.05 19.24
C ARG A 138 5.63 18.35 19.91
N ASN A 139 6.71 18.00 19.22
CA ASN A 139 8.03 18.50 19.59
C ASN A 139 8.23 19.86 18.91
N GLY A 140 8.41 20.92 19.69
CA GLY A 140 8.44 22.33 19.23
C GLY A 140 9.56 22.69 18.25
N GLU A 141 10.46 21.76 17.91
CA GLU A 141 11.51 21.94 16.93
C GLU A 141 11.30 21.04 15.71
N GLY A 142 10.67 21.58 14.66
CA GLY A 142 10.50 20.94 13.35
C GLY A 142 11.80 20.77 12.55
N ASN A 143 12.93 20.58 13.24
CA ASN A 143 14.25 20.53 12.63
C ASN A 143 14.41 19.27 11.76
N GLY A 144 14.82 19.47 10.51
CA GLY A 144 15.16 18.37 9.58
C GLY A 144 14.02 17.88 8.68
N PHE A 145 12.88 18.57 8.64
CA PHE A 145 11.82 18.30 7.67
C PHE A 145 11.93 19.19 6.43
N TYR A 146 11.63 18.63 5.26
CA TYR A 146 11.48 19.38 4.02
C TYR A 146 10.30 18.86 3.21
N THR A 147 9.76 19.69 2.31
CA THR A 147 8.68 19.30 1.42
C THR A 147 9.16 19.03 0.00
N ALA A 148 8.49 18.11 -0.68
CA ALA A 148 8.59 17.98 -2.12
C ALA A 148 7.20 17.82 -2.72
N SER A 149 6.99 18.50 -3.86
CA SER A 149 5.72 18.49 -4.59
C SER A 149 5.83 17.67 -5.88
N ARG A 150 4.70 17.12 -6.31
CA ARG A 150 4.53 16.53 -7.63
C ARG A 150 3.12 16.89 -8.12
N GLY A 151 3.00 17.42 -9.33
CA GLY A 151 1.69 17.80 -9.86
C GLY A 151 1.66 17.94 -11.37
N SER A 152 0.47 17.79 -11.93
CA SER A 152 0.14 18.04 -13.34
C SER A 152 -1.37 18.26 -13.46
N GLY A 153 -1.81 19.21 -14.29
CA GLY A 153 -3.23 19.37 -14.63
C GLY A 153 -4.15 19.72 -13.45
N GLY A 154 -3.78 20.69 -12.61
CA GLY A 154 -4.62 21.18 -11.51
C GLY A 154 -4.63 20.34 -10.23
N ARG A 155 -3.95 19.18 -10.23
CA ARG A 155 -3.72 18.33 -9.04
C ARG A 155 -2.26 18.41 -8.60
N ILE A 156 -2.04 18.73 -7.33
CA ILE A 156 -0.71 18.85 -6.71
C ILE A 156 -0.67 17.99 -5.45
N GLU A 157 0.32 17.11 -5.35
CA GLU A 157 0.59 16.33 -4.15
C GLU A 157 1.84 16.89 -3.48
N VAL A 158 1.75 17.23 -2.19
CA VAL A 158 2.90 17.69 -1.41
C VAL A 158 3.14 16.74 -0.27
N TYR A 159 4.39 16.33 -0.12
CA TYR A 159 4.83 15.36 0.87
C TYR A 159 5.90 15.95 1.77
N ALA A 160 5.87 15.58 3.03
CA ALA A 160 6.94 15.83 3.99
C ALA A 160 7.93 14.66 4.00
N TYR A 161 9.19 15.01 4.17
CA TYR A 161 10.32 14.11 4.31
C TYR A 161 11.16 14.56 5.49
N LYS A 162 11.70 13.60 6.25
CA LYS A 162 12.62 13.86 7.36
C LYS A 162 14.03 13.44 6.93
N GLY A 163 14.98 14.38 6.91
CA GLY A 163 16.37 14.12 6.54
C GLY A 163 16.93 15.06 5.46
N ARG A 164 17.77 14.53 4.58
CA ARG A 164 18.47 15.29 3.52
C ARG A 164 17.72 15.19 2.19
N ARG A 165 17.47 16.37 1.60
CA ARG A 165 16.77 16.52 0.31
C ARG A 165 17.26 15.52 -0.75
N GLY A 166 16.33 14.70 -1.25
CA GLY A 166 16.53 13.80 -2.39
C GLY A 166 17.01 12.38 -2.04
N LYS A 167 17.27 12.06 -0.77
CA LYS A 167 17.68 10.71 -0.34
C LYS A 167 16.61 9.96 0.49
N ASP A 168 15.58 10.65 0.97
CA ASP A 168 14.65 10.09 1.95
C ASP A 168 13.36 9.50 1.33
N LEU A 169 12.77 8.55 2.05
CA LEU A 169 11.56 7.83 1.64
C LEU A 169 10.26 8.35 2.28
N GLY A 170 10.36 9.41 3.08
CA GLY A 170 9.31 9.94 3.94
C GLY A 170 9.81 10.01 5.39
N ILE A 171 8.90 9.91 6.36
CA ILE A 171 9.28 9.73 7.76
C ILE A 171 9.74 8.28 8.03
N PRO A 172 10.63 8.04 9.00
CA PRO A 172 11.08 6.70 9.34
C PRO A 172 9.93 5.76 9.73
N VAL A 173 9.97 4.53 9.20
CA VAL A 173 9.04 3.46 9.55
C VAL A 173 9.76 2.41 10.40
N PHE A 174 9.25 2.14 11.59
CA PHE A 174 9.86 1.23 12.57
C PHE A 174 9.36 -0.20 12.42
N GLY A 175 8.15 -0.37 11.90
CA GLY A 175 7.56 -1.68 11.65
C GLY A 175 6.43 -1.57 10.64
N TYR A 176 6.15 -2.66 9.94
CA TYR A 176 4.90 -2.88 9.23
C TYR A 176 4.65 -4.37 9.08
N SER A 177 3.39 -4.72 8.89
CA SER A 177 2.92 -6.04 8.47
C SER A 177 1.75 -5.83 7.52
N LEU A 178 1.81 -6.43 6.33
CA LEU A 178 0.71 -6.40 5.35
C LEU A 178 0.66 -7.77 4.67
N GLY A 179 -0.52 -8.37 4.52
CA GLY A 179 -0.64 -9.72 3.97
C GLY A 179 -1.97 -10.03 3.30
N LEU A 180 -2.00 -11.15 2.59
CA LEU A 180 -3.18 -11.62 1.84
C LEU A 180 -4.00 -12.67 2.62
N HIS A 181 -3.53 -13.09 3.80
CA HIS A 181 -4.33 -13.95 4.69
C HIS A 181 -5.38 -13.14 5.43
N GLY A 182 -6.51 -13.77 5.78
CA GLY A 182 -7.64 -13.09 6.42
C GLY A 182 -8.49 -12.26 5.45
N LEU A 183 -8.07 -12.15 4.19
CA LEU A 183 -8.81 -11.49 3.11
C LEU A 183 -9.57 -12.53 2.29
N THR A 184 -10.88 -12.64 2.51
CA THR A 184 -11.78 -13.61 1.86
C THR A 184 -11.58 -13.72 0.34
N LEU A 185 -11.59 -12.60 -0.39
CA LEU A 185 -11.40 -12.63 -1.86
C LEU A 185 -10.01 -13.13 -2.28
N ALA A 186 -8.98 -12.86 -1.49
CA ALA A 186 -7.63 -13.33 -1.79
C ALA A 186 -7.50 -14.83 -1.55
N GLU A 187 -8.08 -15.33 -0.47
CA GLU A 187 -8.12 -16.77 -0.17
C GLU A 187 -8.89 -17.55 -1.22
N GLU A 188 -10.04 -17.03 -1.67
CA GLU A 188 -10.81 -17.60 -2.77
C GLU A 188 -10.02 -17.61 -4.07
N TYR A 189 -9.40 -16.48 -4.42
CA TYR A 189 -8.55 -16.33 -5.60
C TYR A 189 -7.43 -17.38 -5.62
N PHE A 190 -6.66 -17.50 -4.54
CA PHE A 190 -5.56 -18.47 -4.47
C PHE A 190 -6.06 -19.92 -4.45
N ARG A 191 -7.27 -20.19 -3.96
CA ARG A 191 -7.90 -21.52 -4.05
C ARG A 191 -8.25 -21.91 -5.47
N GLU A 192 -8.74 -20.96 -6.28
CA GLU A 192 -9.00 -21.16 -7.71
C GLU A 192 -7.69 -21.35 -8.46
N LYS A 193 -6.69 -20.49 -8.22
CA LYS A 193 -5.37 -20.63 -8.82
C LYS A 193 -4.65 -21.89 -8.44
N ALA A 194 -4.84 -22.41 -7.22
CA ALA A 194 -4.27 -23.70 -6.84
C ALA A 194 -4.82 -24.83 -7.72
N LYS A 195 -6.13 -24.84 -7.97
CA LYS A 195 -6.76 -25.83 -8.88
C LYS A 195 -6.22 -25.70 -10.31
N GLU A 196 -6.18 -24.49 -10.86
CA GLU A 196 -5.64 -24.24 -12.22
C GLU A 196 -4.19 -24.70 -12.36
N ASN A 197 -3.38 -24.51 -11.31
CA ASN A 197 -1.96 -24.87 -11.30
C ASN A 197 -1.69 -26.33 -10.88
N GLY A 198 -2.70 -27.09 -10.45
CA GLY A 198 -2.51 -28.43 -9.90
C GLY A 198 -1.77 -28.44 -8.55
N VAL A 199 -1.81 -27.34 -7.81
CA VAL A 199 -1.21 -27.21 -6.48
C VAL A 199 -2.19 -27.78 -5.44
N PRO A 200 -1.76 -28.74 -4.58
CA PRO A 200 -2.62 -29.27 -3.51
C PRO A 200 -3.14 -28.17 -2.58
N LYS A 201 -4.43 -28.21 -2.23
CA LYS A 201 -5.08 -27.17 -1.41
C LYS A 201 -4.45 -27.05 -0.03
N GLU A 202 -3.90 -28.13 0.50
CA GLU A 202 -3.23 -28.20 1.79
C GLU A 202 -2.01 -27.28 1.82
N ARG A 203 -1.32 -27.11 0.68
CA ARG A 203 -0.17 -26.20 0.57
C ARG A 203 -0.53 -24.75 0.83
N LEU A 204 -1.76 -24.32 0.48
CA LEU A 204 -2.23 -22.94 0.71
C LEU A 204 -2.16 -22.54 2.20
N ARG A 205 -2.32 -23.51 3.10
CA ARG A 205 -2.28 -23.28 4.56
C ARG A 205 -0.87 -22.95 5.07
N TYR A 206 0.16 -23.25 4.30
CA TYR A 206 1.55 -23.03 4.70
C TYR A 206 2.19 -21.84 4.00
N LEU A 207 1.55 -21.30 2.95
CA LEU A 207 2.09 -20.17 2.20
C LEU A 207 2.19 -18.92 3.09
N LYS A 208 3.33 -18.26 3.01
CA LYS A 208 3.55 -16.94 3.62
C LYS A 208 3.21 -15.85 2.61
N LEU A 209 1.94 -15.46 2.55
CA LEU A 209 1.45 -14.45 1.61
C LEU A 209 1.40 -13.05 2.23
N GLY A 210 2.34 -12.75 3.12
CA GLY A 210 2.46 -11.45 3.78
C GLY A 210 3.90 -11.05 3.99
N LEU A 211 4.08 -9.77 4.31
CA LEU A 211 5.37 -9.10 4.42
C LEU A 211 5.45 -8.34 5.73
N LYS A 212 6.47 -8.66 6.52
CA LYS A 212 6.83 -7.92 7.73
C LYS A 212 8.13 -7.16 7.51
N LYS A 213 8.27 -5.99 8.11
CA LYS A 213 9.52 -5.20 8.00
C LYS A 213 10.71 -5.98 8.57
N ARG A 214 11.77 -6.18 7.78
CA ARG A 214 13.08 -6.61 8.30
C ARG A 214 13.88 -5.42 8.84
N LYS A 215 14.86 -5.72 9.70
CA LYS A 215 15.75 -4.70 10.29
C LYS A 215 16.51 -3.89 9.22
N ASP A 216 16.99 -4.57 8.18
CA ASP A 216 17.77 -4.02 7.07
C ASP A 216 16.91 -3.37 5.98
N THR A 217 15.60 -3.63 5.96
CA THR A 217 14.71 -3.00 4.97
C THR A 217 14.58 -1.52 5.24
N LYS A 218 15.10 -0.69 4.32
CA LYS A 218 14.91 0.76 4.33
C LYS A 218 13.49 1.08 3.89
N ALA A 219 12.72 1.61 4.83
CA ALA A 219 11.32 1.93 4.66
C ALA A 219 11.03 3.37 5.10
N GLY A 220 10.12 4.04 4.39
CA GLY A 220 9.63 5.36 4.77
C GLY A 220 8.15 5.52 4.45
N LEU A 221 7.49 6.33 5.26
CA LEU A 221 6.09 6.70 5.07
C LEU A 221 6.04 8.14 4.59
N LYS A 222 5.60 8.37 3.36
CA LYS A 222 5.34 9.73 2.90
C LYS A 222 3.98 10.16 3.43
N VAL A 223 3.98 11.24 4.20
CA VAL A 223 2.77 11.90 4.67
C VAL A 223 2.60 13.14 3.81
N GLY A 224 1.44 13.29 3.17
CA GLY A 224 1.20 14.37 2.24
C GLY A 224 -0.24 14.86 2.21
N ILE A 225 -0.42 16.05 1.63
CA ILE A 225 -1.73 16.61 1.31
C ILE A 225 -1.83 16.74 -0.20
N VAL A 226 -2.98 16.34 -0.72
CA VAL A 226 -3.33 16.49 -2.12
C VAL A 226 -4.24 17.70 -2.27
N TRP A 227 -3.91 18.52 -3.24
CA TRP A 227 -4.66 19.69 -3.67
C TRP A 227 -5.23 19.46 -5.04
N GLU A 228 -6.49 19.82 -5.22
CA GLU A 228 -7.15 19.86 -6.52
C GLU A 228 -7.87 21.20 -6.65
N ASN A 229 -7.65 21.88 -7.78
CA ASN A 229 -8.31 23.16 -8.09
C ASN A 229 -8.18 24.20 -6.94
N GLY A 230 -6.99 24.28 -6.34
CA GLY A 230 -6.68 25.26 -5.28
C GLY A 230 -7.22 24.92 -3.89
N ARG A 231 -7.76 23.71 -3.65
CA ARG A 231 -8.26 23.30 -2.33
C ARG A 231 -7.67 21.95 -1.90
N PRO A 232 -7.42 21.74 -0.59
CA PRO A 232 -6.98 20.44 -0.09
C PRO A 232 -8.15 19.45 -0.12
N VAL A 233 -7.94 18.28 -0.71
CA VAL A 233 -9.01 17.28 -0.93
C VAL A 233 -8.82 15.98 -0.16
N GLU A 234 -7.56 15.61 0.14
CA GLU A 234 -7.23 14.41 0.88
C GLU A 234 -5.84 14.48 1.52
N ILE A 235 -5.66 13.74 2.61
CA ILE A 235 -4.35 13.40 3.17
C ILE A 235 -3.94 12.07 2.56
N THR A 236 -2.71 11.94 2.09
CA THR A 236 -2.19 10.72 1.47
C THR A 236 -1.00 10.18 2.26
N LEU A 237 -1.03 8.87 2.49
CA LEU A 237 0.00 8.10 3.18
C LEU A 237 0.56 7.06 2.21
N LYS A 238 1.85 7.13 1.89
CA LYS A 238 2.50 6.21 0.93
C LYS A 238 3.69 5.49 1.56
N LEU A 239 3.54 4.20 1.81
CA LEU A 239 4.61 3.33 2.31
C LEU A 239 5.53 2.94 1.15
N SER A 240 6.82 3.23 1.31
CA SER A 240 7.84 2.98 0.30
C SER A 240 9.03 2.21 0.87
N THR A 241 9.65 1.36 0.07
CA THR A 241 10.93 0.70 0.40
C THR A 241 11.91 0.78 -0.76
N THR A 242 13.22 0.76 -0.47
CA THR A 242 14.28 0.83 -1.50
C THR A 242 15.38 -0.20 -1.40
N GLU A 243 15.72 -0.65 -0.21
CA GLU A 243 16.85 -1.56 0.05
C GLU A 243 16.46 -2.56 1.15
N PRO A 244 17.09 -3.74 1.20
CA PRO A 244 18.08 -4.25 0.23
C PRO A 244 17.45 -4.61 -1.12
N ARG A 245 18.28 -4.90 -2.13
CA ARG A 245 17.81 -5.55 -3.36
C ARG A 245 17.68 -7.05 -3.11
N VAL A 246 16.62 -7.65 -3.64
CA VAL A 246 16.39 -9.10 -3.58
C VAL A 246 16.43 -9.67 -4.98
N LYS A 247 16.92 -10.90 -5.09
CA LYS A 247 17.05 -11.65 -6.34
C LYS A 247 16.36 -12.99 -6.16
N ILE A 248 15.53 -13.36 -7.13
CA ILE A 248 14.80 -14.65 -7.13
C ILE A 248 14.98 -15.34 -8.48
N GLN A 249 14.81 -16.66 -8.49
CA GLN A 249 14.63 -17.41 -9.74
C GLN A 249 13.16 -17.35 -10.15
N GLY A 250 12.86 -16.61 -11.22
CA GLY A 250 11.53 -16.59 -11.84
C GLY A 250 11.32 -17.74 -12.83
N LEU A 251 10.14 -17.80 -13.46
CA LEU A 251 9.83 -18.81 -14.48
C LEU A 251 10.77 -18.77 -15.69
N TYR A 252 11.23 -17.59 -16.09
CA TYR A 252 12.03 -17.35 -17.29
C TYR A 252 13.42 -16.79 -17.00
N GLY A 253 13.94 -17.07 -15.80
CA GLY A 253 15.25 -16.60 -15.37
C GLY A 253 15.18 -15.68 -14.16
N GLU A 254 16.31 -15.05 -13.88
CA GLU A 254 16.52 -14.30 -12.65
C GLU A 254 15.82 -12.94 -12.68
N VAL A 255 15.19 -12.57 -11.56
CA VAL A 255 14.50 -11.28 -11.39
C VAL A 255 15.08 -10.56 -10.18
N VAL A 256 15.38 -9.27 -10.35
CA VAL A 256 15.93 -8.39 -9.29
C VAL A 256 14.95 -7.27 -8.97
N GLY A 257 14.73 -7.03 -7.69
CA GLY A 257 13.75 -6.09 -7.17
C GLY A 257 14.18 -5.46 -5.85
N LYS A 258 13.36 -4.55 -5.33
CA LYS A 258 13.56 -3.97 -3.99
C LYS A 258 12.87 -4.87 -2.98
N SER A 259 13.52 -5.13 -1.85
CA SER A 259 12.88 -5.90 -0.79
C SER A 259 11.67 -5.16 -0.23
N ARG A 260 10.63 -5.94 0.05
CA ARG A 260 9.43 -5.47 0.78
C ARG A 260 9.38 -6.01 2.20
N GLY A 261 10.36 -6.81 2.62
CA GLY A 261 10.46 -7.34 3.97
C GLY A 261 10.70 -8.83 4.00
N GLU A 262 10.33 -9.48 5.11
CA GLU A 262 10.36 -10.92 5.27
C GLU A 262 8.99 -11.52 5.04
N LEU A 263 9.00 -12.71 4.44
CA LEU A 263 7.81 -13.52 4.28
C LEU A 263 7.25 -13.88 5.65
N THR A 264 5.98 -13.56 5.85
CA THR A 264 5.24 -13.90 7.05
C THR A 264 3.85 -14.40 6.69
N ARG A 265 3.25 -15.16 7.62
CA ARG A 265 1.82 -15.48 7.58
C ARG A 265 1.14 -14.51 8.54
N THR A 266 0.37 -13.57 8.00
CA THR A 266 -0.26 -12.50 8.79
C THR A 266 -1.58 -12.07 8.16
N ASP A 267 -2.58 -11.91 9.00
CA ASP A 267 -3.86 -11.25 8.76
C ASP A 267 -3.92 -9.85 9.40
N ASP A 268 -3.00 -9.55 10.32
CA ASP A 268 -2.88 -8.24 10.96
C ASP A 268 -2.09 -7.23 10.10
N TRP A 269 -2.79 -6.17 9.71
CA TRP A 269 -2.25 -5.08 8.90
C TRP A 269 -1.88 -3.89 9.77
N TYR A 270 -0.60 -3.51 9.77
CA TYR A 270 -0.13 -2.34 10.52
C TYR A 270 1.09 -1.65 9.89
N ILE A 271 1.29 -0.38 10.23
CA ILE A 271 2.49 0.43 9.99
C ILE A 271 2.80 1.21 11.27
N VAL A 272 4.07 1.23 11.69
CA VAL A 272 4.52 1.89 12.92
C VAL A 272 5.49 3.02 12.59
N VAL A 273 5.19 4.22 13.06
CA VAL A 273 6.02 5.43 12.97
C VAL A 273 6.10 6.12 14.33
N HIS A 274 7.02 7.06 14.52
CA HIS A 274 6.94 7.94 15.69
C HIS A 274 5.77 8.91 15.55
N ALA A 275 5.00 9.10 16.62
CA ALA A 275 3.87 10.02 16.64
C ALA A 275 4.32 11.46 16.36
N SER A 276 5.43 11.89 16.97
CA SER A 276 6.05 13.20 16.75
C SER A 276 6.42 13.43 15.29
N ASP A 277 7.02 12.42 14.63
CA ASP A 277 7.41 12.55 13.23
C ASP A 277 6.19 12.65 12.32
N PHE A 278 5.10 11.94 12.64
CA PHE A 278 3.87 11.97 11.87
C PHE A 278 3.16 13.32 11.98
N ILE A 279 3.00 13.87 13.18
CA ILE A 279 2.38 15.20 13.35
C ILE A 279 3.23 16.30 12.74
N THR A 280 4.55 16.31 12.96
CA THR A 280 5.43 17.30 12.34
C THR A 280 5.38 17.21 10.82
N ALA A 281 5.28 16.00 10.24
CA ALA A 281 5.10 15.83 8.81
C ALA A 281 3.78 16.44 8.31
N LEU A 282 2.66 16.18 8.99
CA LEU A 282 1.34 16.73 8.66
C LEU A 282 1.34 18.26 8.71
N GLU A 283 1.87 18.85 9.78
CA GLU A 283 1.95 20.30 9.93
C GLU A 283 2.87 20.94 8.88
N THR A 284 3.98 20.27 8.56
CA THR A 284 4.92 20.75 7.54
C THR A 284 4.26 20.82 6.17
N VAL A 285 3.47 19.81 5.78
CA VAL A 285 2.72 19.86 4.51
C VAL A 285 1.53 20.81 4.55
N GLY A 286 0.89 20.98 5.72
CA GLY A 286 -0.18 21.97 5.91
C GLY A 286 0.33 23.41 5.73
N LYS A 287 1.50 23.74 6.27
CA LYS A 287 2.14 25.06 6.14
C LYS A 287 2.60 25.39 4.72
N ALA A 288 2.87 24.38 3.89
CA ALA A 288 3.43 24.56 2.54
C ALA A 288 2.56 25.38 1.57
N PHE A 289 1.29 25.63 1.92
CA PHE A 289 0.34 26.36 1.09
C PHE A 289 -0.20 27.63 1.75
N GLY A 290 0.52 28.17 2.73
CA GLY A 290 0.15 29.37 3.48
C GLY A 290 -0.74 29.01 4.66
N GLY A 291 -0.25 29.29 5.87
CA GLY A 291 -1.04 29.12 7.09
C GLY A 291 -2.21 30.09 7.11
N ASN A 292 -3.35 29.68 6.59
CA ASN A 292 -4.64 30.22 7.01
C ASN A 292 -5.25 29.23 8.00
N PRO A 293 -5.78 29.70 9.14
CA PRO A 293 -6.59 28.84 10.00
C PRO A 293 -7.80 28.43 9.17
N TYR A 294 -7.96 27.14 8.94
CA TYR A 294 -9.16 26.57 8.33
C TYR A 294 -10.23 26.35 9.39
#